data_AF-A0A5N3X6Y9-F1
#
_entry.id   AF-A0A5N3X6Y9-F1
#
_cell.length_a   1.000
_cell.length_b   1.000
_cell.length_c   1.000
_cell.angle_alpha   90.00
_cell.angle_beta   90.00
_cell.angle_gamma   90.00
#
_symmetry.space_group_name_H-M   'P 1'
#
loop_
_entity.id
_entity.type
_entity.pdbx_description
1 polymer ?
#
loop_
_entity_poly.entity_id
_entity_poly.type
_entity_poly.pdbx_seq_one_letter_code
_entity_poly.pdbx_strand_id
1 'polypeptide(L)' 'MMNLLQIICDHWVHSHVPVGLAFGCYLDRKNDGRKLRSNEEVTWM' A
#
# COMPACT_ATOMS: atom_id res chain seq x y z
N MET A 1 2.44 -13.19 31.86
CA MET A 1 1.39 -13.34 30.83
C MET A 1 1.90 -12.67 29.57
N MET A 2 2.55 -13.44 28.70
CA MET A 2 2.98 -12.92 27.39
C MET A 2 1.75 -12.84 26.51
N ASN A 3 1.41 -11.64 26.04
CA ASN A 3 0.19 -11.41 25.27
C ASN A 3 0.42 -11.83 23.81
N LEU A 4 -0.60 -12.41 23.16
CA LEU A 4 -0.58 -12.70 21.72
C LEU A 4 -0.13 -11.49 20.88
N LEU A 5 -0.43 -10.27 21.37
CA LEU A 5 0.02 -9.00 20.81
C LEU A 5 1.55 -8.89 20.68
N GLN A 6 2.33 -9.46 21.60
CA GLN A 6 3.80 -9.42 21.52
C GLN A 6 4.33 -10.34 20.42
N ILE A 7 3.74 -11.53 20.26
CA ILE A 7 4.10 -12.48 19.20
C ILE A 7 3.72 -11.91 17.83
N ILE A 8 2.52 -11.32 17.75
CA ILE A 8 2.08 -10.63 16.53
C ILE A 8 3.03 -9.48 16.23
N CYS A 9 3.34 -8.57 17.17
CA CYS A 9 4.25 -7.44 16.90
C CYS A 9 5.65 -7.87 16.45
N ASP A 10 6.24 -8.86 17.12
CA ASP A 10 7.58 -9.35 16.82
C ASP A 10 7.64 -10.02 15.43
N HIS A 11 6.65 -10.85 15.11
CA HIS A 11 6.56 -11.54 13.83
C HIS A 11 6.10 -10.60 12.69
N TRP A 12 5.24 -9.64 13.00
CA TRP A 12 4.68 -8.69 12.05
C TRP A 12 5.72 -7.67 11.62
N VAL A 13 6.59 -7.18 12.51
CA VAL A 13 7.67 -6.24 12.14
C VAL A 13 8.59 -6.82 11.07
N HIS A 14 8.85 -8.13 11.12
CA HIS A 14 9.68 -8.81 10.13
C HIS A 14 8.98 -8.96 8.77
N SER A 15 7.65 -9.16 8.79
CA SER A 15 6.82 -9.32 7.57
C SER A 15 6.33 -7.98 6.99
N HIS A 16 6.38 -6.89 7.75
CA HIS A 16 5.77 -5.63 7.34
C HIS A 16 6.53 -4.87 6.26
N VAL A 17 7.83 -5.13 6.11
CA VAL A 17 8.66 -4.47 5.07
C VAL A 17 8.18 -4.86 3.66
N PRO A 18 8.05 -6.15 3.29
CA PRO A 18 7.50 -6.53 1.99
C PRO A 18 6.01 -6.22 1.84
N VAL A 19 5.21 -6.33 2.92
CA VAL A 19 3.77 -6.03 2.87
C VAL A 19 3.52 -4.53 2.67
N GLY A 20 4.26 -3.67 3.36
CA GLY A 20 4.16 -2.22 3.22
C GLY A 20 4.56 -1.74 1.82
N LEU A 21 5.61 -2.33 1.23
CA LEU A 21 6.01 -2.04 -0.13
C LEU A 21 4.96 -2.51 -1.16
N ALA A 22 4.45 -3.74 -1.00
CA ALA A 22 3.41 -4.29 -1.87
C ALA A 22 2.11 -3.48 -1.79
N PHE A 23 1.74 -3.03 -0.58
CA PHE A 23 0.57 -2.18 -0.37
C PHE A 23 0.77 -0.78 -0.97
N GLY A 24 1.97 -0.22 -0.83
CA GLY A 24 2.37 1.02 -1.49
C GLY A 24 2.25 0.93 -3.01
N CYS A 25 2.82 -0.10 -3.63
CA CYS A 25 2.71 -0.33 -5.08
C CYS A 25 1.27 -0.63 -5.53
N TYR A 26 0.48 -1.33 -4.71
CA TYR A 26 -0.91 -1.63 -5.02
C TYR A 26 -1.77 -0.36 -5.02
N LEU A 27 -1.58 0.52 -4.04
CA LEU A 27 -2.25 1.81 -3.97
C LEU A 27 -1.76 2.77 -5.07
N ASP A 28 -0.46 2.79 -5.34
CA ASP A 28 0.15 3.59 -6.40
C ASP A 28 -0.43 3.20 -7.77
N ARG A 29 -0.46 1.91 -8.11
CA ARG A 29 -1.09 1.40 -9.35
C ARG A 29 -2.57 1.77 -9.47
N LYS A 30 -3.30 1.80 -8.35
CA LYS A 30 -4.72 2.18 -8.32
C LYS A 30 -4.92 3.70 -8.45
N ASN A 31 -3.93 4.50 -8.08
CA ASN A 31 -3.93 5.94 -8.32
C ASN A 31 -3.43 6.29 -9.72
N ASP A 32 -2.46 5.55 -10.27
CA ASP A 32 -1.96 5.78 -11.63
C ASP A 32 -3.05 5.56 -12.68
N GLY A 33 -3.87 4.51 -12.52
CA GLY A 33 -5.06 4.29 -13.36
C GLY A 33 -6.11 5.41 -13.26
N ARG A 34 -6.15 6.15 -12.14
CA ARG A 34 -6.99 7.35 -11.99
C ARG A 34 -6.31 8.62 -12.52
N LYS A 35 -4.98 8.69 -12.47
CA LYS A 35 -4.18 9.81 -12.95
C LYS A 35 -4.16 9.88 -14.49
N LEU A 36 -4.09 8.73 -15.16
CA LEU A 36 -4.24 8.67 -16.62
C LEU A 36 -5.62 9.18 -17.06
N ARG A 37 -6.68 8.81 -16.34
CA ARG A 37 -8.05 9.23 -16.64
C ARG A 37 -8.33 10.71 -16.37
N SER A 38 -7.70 11.27 -15.33
CA SER A 38 -7.76 12.71 -15.09
C SER A 38 -6.92 13.50 -16.11
N ASN A 39 -5.79 12.96 -16.57
CA ASN A 39 -4.92 13.65 -17.53
C ASN A 39 -5.52 13.68 -18.95
N GLU A 40 -6.25 12.64 -19.36
CA GLU A 40 -6.99 12.68 -20.64
C GLU A 40 -8.11 13.73 -20.59
N GLU A 41 -8.93 13.78 -19.52
CA GLU A 41 -10.02 14.76 -19.42
C GLU A 41 -9.50 16.22 -19.36
N VAL A 42 -8.34 16.47 -18.77
CA VAL A 42 -7.71 17.81 -18.70
C VAL A 42 -6.97 18.18 -19.99
N THR A 43 -6.54 17.21 -20.81
CA THR A 43 -5.91 17.47 -22.12
C THR A 43 -6.93 17.86 -23.18
N TRP A 44 -8.17 17.37 -23.06
CA TRP A 44 -9.25 17.65 -24.01
C TRP A 44 -10.13 18.85 -23.63
N MET A 45 -9.79 19.57 -22.56
CA MET A 45 -10.38 20.85 -22.15
C MET A 45 -9.44 22.02 -22.43
#